data_AF-A0A833Z3M0-F1
#
_entry.id   AF-A0A833Z3M0-F1
#
_cell.length_a   1.000
_cell.length_b   1.000
_cell.length_c   1.000
_cell.angle_alpha   90.00
_cell.angle_beta   90.00
_cell.angle_gamma   90.00
#
_symmetry.space_group_name_H-M   'P 1'
#
loop_
_entity.id
_entity.type
_entity.pdbx_description
1 polymer ?
#
loop_
_entity_poly.entity_id
_entity_poly.type
_entity_poly.pdbx_seq_one_letter_code
_entity_poly.pdbx_strand_id
1 'polypeptide(L)'
;MSLALHSQLQNRKRSLCVCYSPKFVSWEQITYSVFYFHKGYSKTFTAALGSVHSPVTKGITFLNLEYYIAVYLPGHFFHLLNIQHPDLICHSLFLTGSNDVISMLPHSPLQSLSGSLVLDWCSGKLYRVFLSQSCLLQFLWHPRPDWEKMAVLHCLLSCGRDPQFVESKIIQWISENISACYSFDPIQEFIIASSYWSIYPETSNMDTLLPYSSVLTWNTEIPGITLVTEEITLPLMKVHSFKSYWEKLNANLDYVKYSKTHLHYNNNMVRREWHSLISEEKTGKRRSKVYVRNILDNAVRVISNLEARNLVSEPRSTPLFQEEDNHQRLLVGLMVSELKDHLLRHLQGVEKKKIEQMVLDYCSKLLDLICRILETSWRKHNLHPWVLHFNRRASAAEFAVFHIMTRILEATRSLFLPLPPGFHTLHTILGVHCLPLHNLLHYIDNGVLLLTETAVTRLMKDLDNTEKNEKLKFSIIVRLPPLIGQKICRLWDHPMSSNIISRNHVKQLLQNYKKQPQSSVIDKSSFSVEFLPLNYFIETLTDIESSNRALYGFEGHDNVDAKFVEEAALKHTTMLLGL
;
A
#
# COMPACT_ATOMS: atom_id res chain seq x y z
N MET A 1 25.86 -8.86 43.95
CA MET A 1 25.50 -7.48 43.61
C MET A 1 24.03 -7.29 43.96
N SER A 2 23.71 -6.66 45.10
CA SER A 2 22.32 -6.46 45.52
C SER A 2 21.67 -5.39 44.64
N LEU A 3 21.02 -5.83 43.57
CA LEU A 3 20.22 -4.98 42.69
C LEU A 3 19.06 -4.42 43.51
N ALA A 4 19.07 -3.11 43.77
CA ALA A 4 17.86 -2.39 44.14
C ALA A 4 16.92 -2.40 42.92
N LEU A 5 16.13 -3.47 42.80
CA LEU A 5 15.07 -3.62 41.80
C LEU A 5 13.99 -2.56 42.07
N HIS A 6 13.95 -1.50 41.27
CA HIS A 6 12.93 -0.46 41.43
C HIS A 6 11.57 -0.86 40.81
N SER A 7 11.53 -1.74 39.79
CA SER A 7 10.29 -2.33 39.29
C SER A 7 10.56 -3.54 38.37
N GLN A 8 9.93 -4.68 38.66
CA GLN A 8 9.80 -5.80 37.71
C GLN A 8 8.46 -5.63 36.98
N LEU A 9 8.51 -5.40 35.66
CA LEU A 9 7.30 -5.17 34.88
C LEU A 9 6.99 -6.42 34.05
N GLN A 10 5.95 -7.13 34.49
CA GLN A 10 5.34 -8.22 33.75
C GLN A 10 4.19 -7.64 32.94
N ASN A 11 4.26 -7.75 31.62
CA ASN A 11 3.12 -7.40 30.77
C ASN A 11 2.25 -8.64 30.52
N ARG A 12 0.93 -8.44 30.37
CA ARG A 12 -0.07 -9.48 30.04
C ARG A 12 0.29 -10.29 28.79
N LYS A 13 1.20 -9.78 27.94
CA LYS A 13 1.65 -10.41 26.70
C LYS A 13 3.08 -10.98 26.71
N ARG A 14 3.60 -11.42 27.87
CA ARG A 14 4.70 -12.41 27.93
C ARG A 14 6.11 -11.87 27.63
N SER A 15 6.32 -10.55 27.73
CA SER A 15 7.64 -9.91 27.81
C SER A 15 8.07 -9.71 29.27
N LEU A 16 9.38 -9.69 29.52
CA LEU A 16 9.96 -9.44 30.83
C LEU A 16 11.00 -8.32 30.72
N CYS A 17 10.73 -7.21 31.42
CA CYS A 17 11.66 -6.10 31.51
C CYS A 17 11.96 -5.74 32.95
N VAL A 18 13.21 -5.37 33.20
CA VAL A 18 13.66 -4.82 34.48
C VAL A 18 14.20 -3.42 34.24
N CYS A 19 13.72 -2.47 35.02
CA CYS A 19 14.17 -1.09 34.96
C CYS A 19 15.09 -0.79 36.13
N TYR A 20 16.17 -0.07 35.85
CA TYR A 20 17.18 0.31 36.82
C TYR A 20 17.53 1.79 36.67
N SER A 21 17.64 2.48 37.79
CA SER A 21 18.19 3.82 37.86
C SER A 21 19.30 3.79 38.91
N PRO A 22 20.57 4.09 38.56
CA PRO A 22 21.59 4.35 39.55
C PRO A 22 21.23 5.59 40.38
N LYS A 23 21.81 5.70 41.59
CA LYS A 23 21.72 6.92 42.38
C LYS A 23 22.47 8.03 41.65
N PHE A 24 21.87 9.23 41.58
CA PHE A 24 22.41 10.35 40.81
C PHE A 24 23.80 10.75 41.31
N VAL A 25 24.78 10.75 40.40
CA VAL A 25 26.18 11.15 40.68
C VAL A 25 26.44 12.59 40.22
N SER A 26 25.74 13.04 39.15
CA SER A 26 25.74 14.42 38.67
C SER A 26 24.33 14.83 38.26
N TRP A 27 23.99 16.12 38.38
CA TRP A 27 22.65 16.65 38.08
C TRP A 27 22.53 17.21 36.65
N GLU A 28 23.61 17.15 35.87
CA GLU A 28 23.62 17.59 34.46
C GLU A 28 23.07 16.52 33.52
N GLN A 29 23.28 15.24 33.86
CA GLN A 29 22.86 14.11 33.06
C GLN A 29 22.26 13.03 33.95
N ILE A 30 21.12 12.49 33.52
CA ILE A 30 20.42 11.43 34.22
C ILE A 30 20.43 10.17 33.38
N THR A 31 20.98 9.10 33.96
CA THR A 31 21.08 7.80 33.31
C THR A 31 20.09 6.82 33.91
N TYR A 32 19.43 6.04 33.07
CA TYR A 32 18.65 4.87 33.48
C TYR A 32 18.81 3.73 32.45
N SER A 33 18.61 2.50 32.90
CA SER A 33 18.77 1.30 32.07
C SER A 33 17.51 0.45 32.08
N VAL A 34 17.16 -0.11 30.92
CA VAL A 34 16.07 -1.07 30.75
C VAL A 34 16.64 -2.36 30.19
N PHE A 35 16.43 -3.45 30.90
CA PHE A 35 16.87 -4.79 30.53
C PHE A 35 15.72 -5.51 29.82
N TYR A 36 15.88 -5.83 28.54
CA TYR A 36 14.90 -6.53 27.72
C TYR A 36 15.23 -8.01 27.68
N PHE A 37 14.89 -8.74 28.73
CA PHE A 37 15.22 -10.17 28.83
C PHE A 37 14.64 -10.99 27.67
N HIS A 38 13.45 -10.65 27.19
CA HIS A 38 12.83 -11.32 26.04
C HIS A 38 13.52 -11.03 24.69
N LYS A 39 14.50 -10.11 24.66
CA LYS A 39 15.30 -9.76 23.47
C LYS A 39 16.80 -10.01 23.65
N GLY A 40 17.28 -10.23 24.87
CA GLY A 40 18.69 -10.56 25.14
C GLY A 40 19.65 -9.38 25.16
N TYR A 41 19.15 -8.15 25.27
CA TYR A 41 19.99 -6.96 25.46
C TYR A 41 19.44 -6.01 26.53
N SER A 42 20.28 -5.10 27.01
CA SER A 42 19.91 -3.93 27.79
C SER A 42 20.09 -2.67 26.96
N LYS A 43 19.31 -1.64 27.28
CA LYS A 43 19.51 -0.28 26.77
C LYS A 43 19.68 0.69 27.92
N THR A 44 20.78 1.43 27.89
CA THR A 44 21.08 2.50 28.84
C THR A 44 20.88 3.83 28.14
N PHE A 45 20.00 4.65 28.72
CA PHE A 45 19.64 5.96 28.21
C PHE A 45 20.21 7.02 29.15
N THR A 46 20.90 8.01 28.59
CA THR A 46 21.33 9.18 29.35
C THR A 46 20.69 10.42 28.76
N ALA A 47 19.86 11.08 29.56
CA ALA A 47 19.12 12.28 29.22
C ALA A 47 19.85 13.52 29.75
N ALA A 48 20.04 14.53 28.91
CA ALA A 48 20.55 15.82 29.33
C ALA A 48 19.47 16.61 30.08
N LEU A 49 19.75 17.03 31.31
CA LEU A 49 18.87 17.94 32.05
C LEU A 49 19.19 19.38 31.58
N GLY A 50 18.22 20.07 30.99
CA GLY A 50 18.35 21.51 30.73
C GLY A 50 18.58 22.28 32.04
N SER A 51 19.06 23.53 31.96
CA SER A 51 19.49 24.37 33.11
C SER A 51 18.34 24.83 34.04
N VAL A 52 17.49 23.91 34.48
CA VAL A 52 16.41 24.21 35.43
C VAL A 52 16.96 23.95 36.83
N HIS A 53 17.23 25.04 37.55
CA HIS A 53 17.74 25.06 38.95
C HIS A 53 16.72 24.55 40.00
N SER A 54 15.85 23.62 39.62
CA SER A 54 14.94 22.94 40.54
C SER A 54 15.71 21.83 41.26
N PRO A 55 15.88 21.87 42.60
CA PRO A 55 16.49 20.75 43.31
C PRO A 55 15.63 19.50 43.13
N VAL A 56 16.12 18.57 42.31
CA VAL A 56 15.51 17.25 42.08
C VAL A 56 15.62 16.43 43.36
N THR A 57 14.57 16.49 44.17
CA THR A 57 14.47 15.70 45.42
C THR A 57 13.88 14.31 45.20
N LYS A 58 13.52 13.96 43.95
CA LYS A 58 12.68 12.79 43.62
C LYS A 58 13.36 11.86 42.62
N GLY A 59 13.26 10.55 42.86
CA GLY A 59 13.78 9.51 41.97
C GLY A 59 12.95 9.33 40.70
N ILE A 60 13.51 8.63 39.71
CA ILE A 60 12.83 8.26 38.47
C ILE A 60 11.71 7.26 38.77
N THR A 61 10.54 7.48 38.18
CA THR A 61 9.42 6.53 38.21
C THR A 61 9.33 5.76 36.89
N PHE A 62 9.20 4.45 36.96
CA PHE A 62 8.92 3.57 35.82
C PHE A 62 7.47 3.08 35.89
N LEU A 63 6.68 3.33 34.85
CA LEU A 63 5.28 2.95 34.75
C LEU A 63 5.07 1.95 33.61
N ASN A 64 4.32 0.88 33.88
CA ASN A 64 3.96 -0.10 32.85
C ASN A 64 2.64 0.26 32.17
N LEU A 65 2.71 0.52 30.87
CA LEU A 65 1.59 0.87 30.00
C LEU A 65 1.40 -0.19 28.91
N GLU A 66 1.48 -1.45 29.31
CA GLU A 66 1.37 -2.63 28.44
C GLU A 66 2.53 -2.71 27.42
N TYR A 67 2.36 -2.13 26.23
CA TYR A 67 3.40 -2.16 25.19
C TYR A 67 4.53 -1.16 25.43
N TYR A 68 4.35 -0.23 26.36
CA TYR A 68 5.30 0.81 26.67
C TYR A 68 5.69 0.85 28.14
N ILE A 69 6.93 1.25 28.40
CA ILE A 69 7.36 1.71 29.72
C ILE A 69 7.45 3.24 29.68
N ALA A 70 6.67 3.90 30.52
CA ALA A 70 6.84 5.32 30.76
C ALA A 70 7.93 5.53 31.83
N VAL A 71 8.99 6.24 31.47
CA VAL A 71 10.07 6.68 32.36
C VAL A 71 9.86 8.15 32.63
N TYR A 72 9.59 8.48 33.88
CA TYR A 72 9.15 9.81 34.28
C TYR A 72 10.04 10.37 35.37
N LEU A 73 10.53 11.59 35.15
CA LEU A 73 11.13 12.41 36.20
C LEU A 73 10.34 13.73 36.31
N PRO A 74 9.67 13.98 37.46
CA PRO A 74 8.79 15.13 37.60
C PRO A 74 9.44 16.46 37.26
N GLY A 75 8.86 17.19 36.30
CA GLY A 75 9.33 18.51 35.86
C GLY A 75 10.56 18.52 34.94
N HIS A 76 11.09 17.37 34.53
CA HIS A 76 12.34 17.30 33.76
C HIS A 76 12.21 16.57 32.43
N PHE A 77 11.76 15.31 32.46
CA PHE A 77 11.59 14.51 31.24
C PHE A 77 10.48 13.46 31.39
N PHE A 78 9.94 13.06 30.23
CA PHE A 78 9.02 11.94 30.10
C PHE A 78 9.37 11.15 28.84
N HIS A 79 9.80 9.90 29.02
CA HIS A 79 10.11 9.00 27.92
C HIS A 79 9.10 7.85 27.90
N LEU A 80 8.61 7.50 26.73
CA LEU A 80 7.70 6.39 26.51
C LEU A 80 8.39 5.36 25.61
N LEU A 81 8.93 4.32 26.23
CA LEU A 81 9.79 3.34 25.58
C LEU A 81 8.98 2.17 25.04
N ASN A 82 9.09 1.89 23.75
CA ASN A 82 8.45 0.74 23.13
C ASN A 82 9.14 -0.56 23.57
N ILE A 83 8.42 -1.43 24.27
CA ILE A 83 8.95 -2.70 24.77
C ILE A 83 8.83 -3.81 23.72
N GLN A 84 7.85 -3.69 22.84
CA GLN A 84 7.56 -4.69 21.82
C GLN A 84 8.63 -4.69 20.74
N HIS A 85 8.99 -3.50 20.28
CA HIS A 85 9.95 -3.24 19.23
C HIS A 85 11.02 -2.27 19.73
N PRO A 86 11.88 -2.69 20.68
CA PRO A 86 12.87 -1.77 21.24
C PRO A 86 14.00 -1.48 20.24
N ASP A 87 14.15 -2.30 19.18
CA ASP A 87 15.22 -2.20 18.19
C ASP A 87 15.24 -0.83 17.50
N LEU A 88 14.07 -0.33 17.10
CA LEU A 88 13.90 0.99 16.48
C LEU A 88 13.59 2.06 17.53
N ILE A 89 14.60 2.90 17.81
CA ILE A 89 14.50 3.96 18.83
C ILE A 89 13.42 5.00 18.50
N CYS A 90 13.15 5.23 17.22
CA CYS A 90 12.13 6.17 16.75
C CYS A 90 10.69 5.71 17.03
N HIS A 91 10.49 4.49 17.52
CA HIS A 91 9.19 4.04 18.02
C HIS A 91 8.96 4.42 19.49
N SER A 92 9.99 4.93 20.16
CA SER A 92 9.91 5.43 21.54
C SER A 92 9.81 6.95 21.53
N LEU A 93 8.89 7.50 22.32
CA LEU A 93 8.69 8.95 22.41
C LEU A 93 9.59 9.51 23.51
N PHE A 94 10.33 10.57 23.21
CA PHE A 94 11.26 11.17 24.15
C PHE A 94 10.96 12.66 24.31
N LEU A 95 10.39 13.04 25.47
CA LEU A 95 10.11 14.42 25.81
C LEU A 95 11.12 14.88 26.86
N THR A 96 12.14 15.61 26.44
CA THR A 96 13.21 16.14 27.31
C THR A 96 13.20 17.68 27.26
N GLY A 97 13.52 18.35 28.38
CA GLY A 97 13.68 19.81 28.44
C GLY A 97 12.39 20.59 28.70
N SER A 98 12.37 21.91 28.44
CA SER A 98 11.19 22.77 28.65
C SER A 98 10.11 22.57 27.58
N ASN A 99 9.54 21.37 27.51
CA ASN A 99 8.34 21.11 26.73
C ASN A 99 7.12 21.49 27.59
N ASP A 100 6.19 22.29 27.06
CA ASP A 100 4.93 22.69 27.73
C ASP A 100 4.10 21.48 28.23
N VAL A 101 4.34 20.32 27.65
CA VAL A 101 3.69 19.06 28.02
C VAL A 101 4.26 18.48 29.33
N ILE A 102 5.51 18.77 29.67
CA ILE A 102 6.11 18.31 30.93
C ILE A 102 5.48 19.04 32.12
N SER A 103 5.05 20.30 31.93
CA SER A 103 4.23 21.00 32.92
C SER A 103 2.82 20.45 33.08
N MET A 104 2.30 19.68 32.11
CA MET A 104 1.01 19.01 32.25
C MET A 104 1.09 17.70 33.04
N LEU A 105 2.31 17.19 33.31
CA LEU A 105 2.52 15.93 34.03
C LEU A 105 2.52 16.15 35.55
N PRO A 106 2.12 15.14 36.35
CA PRO A 106 1.99 15.30 37.81
C PRO A 106 3.33 15.58 38.50
N HIS A 107 3.52 16.77 39.07
CA HIS A 107 4.75 17.13 39.79
C HIS A 107 5.03 16.30 41.06
N SER A 108 4.08 15.51 41.53
CA SER A 108 4.23 14.63 42.69
C SER A 108 4.98 13.33 42.34
N PRO A 109 5.73 12.74 43.29
CA PRO A 109 6.37 11.46 43.04
C PRO A 109 5.31 10.37 42.93
N LEU A 110 5.40 9.58 41.87
CA LEU A 110 4.49 8.50 41.57
C LEU A 110 5.17 7.16 41.87
N GLN A 111 4.46 6.24 42.50
CA GLN A 111 4.92 4.85 42.66
C GLN A 111 4.11 3.93 41.78
N SER A 112 4.80 3.21 40.89
CA SER A 112 4.16 2.16 40.10
C SER A 112 3.79 0.99 41.00
N LEU A 113 2.57 0.51 40.81
CA LEU A 113 2.08 -0.74 41.35
C LEU A 113 1.93 -1.75 40.21
N SER A 114 1.27 -2.88 40.49
CA SER A 114 1.02 -3.90 39.47
C SER A 114 0.11 -3.37 38.35
N GLY A 115 0.50 -3.63 37.10
CA GLY A 115 -0.20 -3.12 35.91
C GLY A 115 -0.02 -1.61 35.73
N SER A 116 -1.07 -0.94 35.27
CA SER A 116 -1.08 0.51 35.06
C SER A 116 -1.57 1.32 36.28
N LEU A 117 -1.48 0.73 37.48
CA LEU A 117 -1.87 1.38 38.73
C LEU A 117 -0.71 2.18 39.32
N VAL A 118 -1.01 3.37 39.81
CA VAL A 118 -0.04 4.30 40.37
C VAL A 118 -0.55 4.88 41.67
N LEU A 119 0.31 4.90 42.69
CA LEU A 119 0.08 5.61 43.93
C LEU A 119 0.75 6.98 43.86
N ASP A 120 -0.02 8.04 44.06
CA ASP A 120 0.52 9.38 44.28
C ASP A 120 0.87 9.54 45.77
N TRP A 121 2.17 9.66 46.06
CA TRP A 121 2.64 9.81 47.44
C TRP A 121 2.15 11.07 48.13
N CYS A 122 1.92 12.15 47.37
CA CYS A 122 1.52 13.43 47.96
C CYS A 122 0.05 13.43 48.36
N SER A 123 -0.82 12.83 47.55
CA SER A 123 -2.27 12.79 47.83
C SER A 123 -2.74 11.51 48.52
N GLY A 124 -1.92 10.45 48.53
CA GLY A 124 -2.31 9.12 49.00
C GLY A 124 -3.36 8.43 48.11
N LYS A 125 -3.65 8.98 46.92
CA LYS A 125 -4.67 8.46 46.01
C LYS A 125 -4.08 7.47 45.02
N LEU A 126 -4.87 6.45 44.72
CA LEU A 126 -4.56 5.45 43.72
C LEU A 126 -5.22 5.82 42.39
N TYR A 127 -4.43 5.86 41.33
CA TYR A 127 -4.87 6.17 39.98
C TYR A 127 -4.62 4.99 39.05
N ARG A 128 -5.42 4.88 37.99
CA ARG A 128 -5.11 4.03 36.85
C ARG A 128 -4.69 4.91 35.69
N VAL A 129 -3.49 4.68 35.18
CA VAL A 129 -2.88 5.46 34.11
C VAL A 129 -3.16 4.80 32.77
N PHE A 130 -3.46 5.63 31.78
CA PHE A 130 -3.63 5.23 30.39
C PHE A 130 -3.05 6.30 29.48
N LEU A 131 -2.64 5.91 28.28
CA LEU A 131 -2.26 6.87 27.24
C LEU A 131 -3.53 7.51 26.67
N SER A 132 -3.58 8.85 26.70
CA SER A 132 -4.67 9.62 26.12
C SER A 132 -4.53 9.67 24.60
N GLN A 133 -5.47 9.06 23.89
CA GLN A 133 -5.53 9.12 22.43
C GLN A 133 -5.66 10.56 21.93
N SER A 134 -6.49 11.38 22.57
CA SER A 134 -6.70 12.78 22.19
C SER A 134 -5.40 13.60 22.30
N CYS A 135 -4.62 13.38 23.36
CA CYS A 135 -3.32 14.06 23.52
C CYS A 135 -2.33 13.59 22.45
N LEU A 136 -2.21 12.27 22.21
CA LEU A 136 -1.33 11.73 21.17
C LEU A 136 -1.71 12.23 19.77
N LEU A 137 -3.01 12.37 19.47
CA LEU A 137 -3.45 13.00 18.23
C LEU A 137 -3.03 14.47 18.18
N GLN A 138 -3.20 15.26 19.24
CA GLN A 138 -2.68 16.64 19.26
C GLN A 138 -1.17 16.70 18.97
N PHE A 139 -0.38 15.80 19.58
CA PHE A 139 1.06 15.69 19.30
C PHE A 139 1.37 15.45 17.82
N LEU A 140 0.59 14.60 17.15
CA LEU A 140 0.79 14.26 15.75
C LEU A 140 0.55 15.48 14.82
N TRP A 141 -0.42 16.34 15.15
CA TRP A 141 -0.74 17.56 14.37
C TRP A 141 0.17 18.75 14.66
N HIS A 142 0.87 18.78 15.79
CA HIS A 142 1.82 19.85 16.07
C HIS A 142 3.11 19.70 15.23
N PRO A 143 3.74 20.81 14.81
CA PRO A 143 4.99 20.77 14.05
C PRO A 143 6.09 20.18 14.92
N ARG A 144 6.42 18.92 14.67
CA ARG A 144 7.31 18.08 15.46
C ARG A 144 8.32 17.38 14.53
N PRO A 145 9.51 17.00 15.03
CA PRO A 145 10.48 16.27 14.24
C PRO A 145 9.99 14.87 13.89
N ASP A 146 10.57 14.27 12.85
CA ASP A 146 10.09 13.02 12.28
C ASP A 146 10.12 11.84 13.28
N TRP A 147 11.12 11.75 14.16
CA TRP A 147 11.18 10.70 15.17
C TRP A 147 10.02 10.78 16.18
N GLU A 148 9.57 11.99 16.54
CA GLU A 148 8.42 12.16 17.44
C GLU A 148 7.11 11.79 16.72
N LYS A 149 6.95 12.18 15.45
CA LYS A 149 5.80 11.77 14.63
C LYS A 149 5.73 10.24 14.50
N MET A 150 6.88 9.61 14.22
CA MET A 150 7.00 8.16 14.15
C MET A 150 6.58 7.50 15.47
N ALA A 151 7.15 7.93 16.59
CA ALA A 151 6.84 7.38 17.90
C ALA A 151 5.35 7.52 18.25
N VAL A 152 4.77 8.70 18.01
CA VAL A 152 3.35 8.98 18.27
C VAL A 152 2.44 8.12 17.39
N LEU A 153 2.78 7.95 16.10
CA LEU A 153 2.03 7.08 15.18
C LEU A 153 1.99 5.64 15.68
N HIS A 154 3.15 5.07 16.07
CA HIS A 154 3.17 3.71 16.63
C HIS A 154 2.46 3.62 17.98
N CYS A 155 2.55 4.63 18.84
CA CYS A 155 1.80 4.69 20.10
C CYS A 155 0.29 4.67 19.85
N LEU A 156 -0.20 5.45 18.88
CA LEU A 156 -1.61 5.52 18.52
C LEU A 156 -2.15 4.18 18.03
N LEU A 157 -1.42 3.52 17.13
CA LEU A 157 -1.82 2.22 16.56
C LEU A 157 -1.80 1.08 17.59
N SER A 158 -0.81 1.08 18.49
CA SER A 158 -0.64 0.00 19.48
C SER A 158 -1.54 0.14 20.71
N CYS A 159 -1.85 1.37 21.13
CA CYS A 159 -2.67 1.65 22.32
C CYS A 159 -4.12 2.05 21.98
N GLY A 160 -4.51 1.90 20.71
CA GLY A 160 -5.85 2.18 20.20
C GLY A 160 -6.95 1.30 20.82
N ARG A 161 -7.89 1.87 21.59
CA ARG A 161 -9.12 1.15 22.00
C ARG A 161 -10.13 1.01 20.86
N ASP A 162 -10.14 1.99 19.96
CA ASP A 162 -10.93 2.01 18.71
C ASP A 162 -9.96 2.21 17.52
N PRO A 163 -9.54 1.10 16.87
CA PRO A 163 -8.63 1.17 15.74
C PRO A 163 -9.21 1.96 14.56
N GLN A 164 -10.51 1.91 14.30
CA GLN A 164 -11.11 2.56 13.14
C GLN A 164 -11.13 4.09 13.30
N PHE A 165 -11.47 4.58 14.50
CA PHE A 165 -11.41 6.01 14.80
C PHE A 165 -9.97 6.55 14.69
N VAL A 166 -9.01 5.85 15.28
CA VAL A 166 -7.59 6.24 15.25
C VAL A 166 -7.06 6.26 13.82
N GLU A 167 -7.33 5.21 13.03
CA GLU A 167 -6.96 5.15 11.62
C GLU A 167 -7.55 6.30 10.81
N SER A 168 -8.84 6.60 11.01
CA SER A 168 -9.51 7.71 10.30
C SER A 168 -8.84 9.05 10.59
N LYS A 169 -8.40 9.27 11.84
CA LYS A 169 -7.66 10.46 12.24
C LYS A 169 -6.24 10.49 11.67
N ILE A 170 -5.51 9.37 11.69
CA ILE A 170 -4.19 9.30 11.06
C ILE A 170 -4.29 9.54 9.55
N ILE A 171 -5.30 8.99 8.87
CA ILE A 171 -5.55 9.24 7.45
C ILE A 171 -5.81 10.72 7.17
N GLN A 172 -6.60 11.38 8.03
CA GLN A 172 -6.82 12.82 7.93
C GLN A 172 -5.48 13.58 8.06
N TRP A 173 -4.65 13.22 9.03
CA TRP A 173 -3.33 13.81 9.21
C TRP A 173 -2.43 13.60 7.98
N ILE A 174 -2.34 12.39 7.43
CA ILE A 174 -1.58 12.08 6.20
C ILE A 174 -2.05 12.96 5.04
N SER A 175 -3.36 13.10 4.87
CA SER A 175 -3.96 13.88 3.79
C SER A 175 -3.67 15.38 3.90
N GLU A 176 -3.42 15.88 5.11
CA GLU A 176 -3.07 17.29 5.38
C GLU A 176 -1.55 17.52 5.38
N ASN A 177 -0.74 16.47 5.57
CA ASN A 177 0.70 16.55 5.85
C ASN A 177 1.55 15.66 4.93
N ILE A 178 1.15 15.53 3.66
CA ILE A 178 1.75 14.60 2.66
C ILE A 178 3.27 14.75 2.54
N SER A 179 3.80 15.97 2.69
CA SER A 179 5.22 16.31 2.59
C SER A 179 5.87 16.72 3.92
N ALA A 180 5.22 16.46 5.05
CA ALA A 180 5.69 16.93 6.35
C ALA A 180 6.77 16.03 6.99
N CYS A 181 7.05 14.86 6.42
CA CYS A 181 8.06 13.92 6.89
C CYS A 181 9.18 13.80 5.85
N TYR A 182 10.44 13.85 6.32
CA TYR A 182 11.63 13.76 5.47
C TYR A 182 12.35 12.42 5.64
N SER A 183 12.24 11.81 6.82
CA SER A 183 13.01 10.62 7.22
C SER A 183 12.29 9.30 6.94
N PHE A 184 10.97 9.34 6.72
CA PHE A 184 10.15 8.17 6.40
C PHE A 184 8.91 8.57 5.57
N ASP A 185 8.33 7.60 4.86
CA ASP A 185 7.08 7.81 4.13
C ASP A 185 5.87 7.49 5.03
N PRO A 186 5.00 8.47 5.35
CA PRO A 186 3.90 8.26 6.29
C PRO A 186 2.80 7.32 5.75
N ILE A 187 2.63 7.21 4.43
CA ILE A 187 1.67 6.27 3.82
C ILE A 187 2.19 4.84 3.98
N GLN A 188 3.46 4.61 3.64
CA GLN A 188 4.07 3.29 3.80
C GLN A 188 4.04 2.83 5.25
N GLU A 189 4.46 3.70 6.17
CA GLU A 189 4.51 3.38 7.59
C GLU A 189 3.13 3.05 8.14
N PHE A 190 2.14 3.87 7.83
CA PHE A 190 0.77 3.66 8.27
C PHE A 190 0.19 2.33 7.76
N ILE A 191 0.38 2.01 6.47
CA ILE A 191 -0.11 0.77 5.88
C ILE A 191 0.52 -0.44 6.55
N ILE A 192 1.84 -0.45 6.75
CA ILE A 192 2.56 -1.59 7.34
C ILE A 192 2.22 -1.73 8.82
N ALA A 193 2.31 -0.66 9.60
CA ALA A 193 2.08 -0.69 11.04
C ALA A 193 0.63 -1.04 11.38
N SER A 194 -0.36 -0.44 10.71
CA SER A 194 -1.78 -0.76 10.96
C SER A 194 -2.12 -2.21 10.54
N SER A 195 -1.60 -2.67 9.40
CA SER A 195 -1.79 -4.06 8.96
C SER A 195 -1.18 -5.06 9.96
N TYR A 196 0.02 -4.78 10.48
CA TYR A 196 0.65 -5.59 11.51
C TYR A 196 -0.19 -5.64 12.81
N TRP A 197 -0.62 -4.49 13.34
CA TRP A 197 -1.40 -4.44 14.58
C TRP A 197 -2.77 -5.09 14.46
N SER A 198 -3.32 -5.19 13.25
CA SER A 198 -4.62 -5.84 13.01
C SER A 198 -4.60 -7.35 13.28
N ILE A 199 -3.46 -8.02 13.07
CA ILE A 199 -3.29 -9.48 13.22
C ILE A 199 -2.43 -9.87 14.43
N TYR A 200 -1.69 -8.92 15.00
CA TYR A 200 -0.83 -9.14 16.17
C TYR A 200 -1.50 -9.81 17.38
N PRO A 201 -2.79 -9.56 17.71
CA PRO A 201 -3.42 -10.20 18.88
C PRO A 201 -3.51 -11.73 18.79
N GLU A 202 -3.38 -12.33 17.61
CA GLU A 202 -3.78 -13.72 17.37
C GLU A 202 -2.69 -14.75 17.67
N THR A 203 -1.40 -14.40 17.59
CA THR A 203 -0.29 -15.35 17.76
C THR A 203 0.94 -14.71 18.42
N SER A 204 1.72 -15.53 19.13
CA SER A 204 3.04 -15.13 19.64
C SER A 204 4.09 -15.23 18.53
N ASN A 205 5.04 -14.29 18.49
CA ASN A 205 6.20 -14.22 17.57
C ASN A 205 5.94 -13.58 16.19
N MET A 206 4.86 -12.82 16.02
CA MET A 206 4.62 -12.11 14.74
C MET A 206 5.71 -11.08 14.42
N ASP A 207 6.35 -10.48 15.43
CA ASP A 207 7.40 -9.45 15.25
C ASP A 207 8.61 -9.93 14.47
N THR A 208 8.88 -11.24 14.47
CA THR A 208 10.02 -11.82 13.76
C THR A 208 9.67 -12.26 12.35
N LEU A 209 8.37 -12.38 12.04
CA LEU A 209 7.88 -12.91 10.78
C LEU A 209 7.32 -11.83 9.86
N LEU A 210 6.70 -10.79 10.42
CA LEU A 210 6.12 -9.69 9.66
C LEU A 210 6.82 -8.37 9.95
N PRO A 211 6.95 -7.51 8.93
CA PRO A 211 7.37 -6.14 9.14
C PRO A 211 6.28 -5.40 9.95
N TYR A 212 6.71 -4.70 10.99
CA TYR A 212 5.88 -3.82 11.81
C TYR A 212 6.19 -2.33 11.55
N SER A 213 7.18 -2.06 10.70
CA SER A 213 7.55 -0.74 10.20
C SER A 213 8.03 -0.81 8.76
N SER A 214 7.86 0.27 8.01
CA SER A 214 8.45 0.46 6.68
C SER A 214 9.95 0.79 6.75
N VAL A 215 10.41 1.28 7.90
CA VAL A 215 11.81 1.64 8.15
C VAL A 215 12.56 0.46 8.76
N LEU A 216 13.69 0.09 8.15
CA LEU A 216 14.54 -1.01 8.65
C LEU A 216 15.54 -0.56 9.72
N THR A 217 16.07 0.66 9.60
CA THR A 217 17.05 1.23 10.54
C THR A 217 16.81 2.72 10.70
N TRP A 218 17.03 3.25 11.90
CA TRP A 218 16.92 4.67 12.20
C TRP A 218 18.29 5.20 12.62
N ASN A 219 18.97 5.90 11.72
CA ASN A 219 20.37 6.32 11.91
C ASN A 219 20.52 7.75 12.43
N THR A 220 19.42 8.49 12.62
CA THR A 220 19.48 9.85 13.16
C THR A 220 19.45 9.82 14.67
N GLU A 221 20.40 10.50 15.30
CA GLU A 221 20.46 10.68 16.74
C GLU A 221 19.24 11.47 17.26
N ILE A 222 18.80 11.15 18.48
CA ILE A 222 17.72 11.88 19.15
C ILE A 222 18.36 12.95 20.04
N PRO A 223 18.14 14.26 19.77
CA PRO A 223 18.76 15.32 20.54
C PRO A 223 18.49 15.20 22.05
N GLY A 224 19.54 15.37 22.85
CA GLY A 224 19.45 15.31 24.31
C GLY A 224 19.43 13.90 24.91
N ILE A 225 19.54 12.85 24.09
CA ILE A 225 19.55 11.46 24.54
C ILE A 225 20.70 10.71 23.93
N THR A 226 21.54 10.12 24.78
CA THR A 226 22.53 9.13 24.36
C THR A 226 22.05 7.74 24.73
N LEU A 227 22.22 6.80 23.79
CA LEU A 227 21.77 5.42 23.93
C LEU A 227 22.95 4.47 23.77
N VAL A 228 23.11 3.58 24.75
CA VAL A 228 24.06 2.46 24.68
C VAL A 228 23.27 1.16 24.76
N THR A 229 23.53 0.24 23.84
CA THR A 229 22.92 -1.11 23.83
C THR A 229 23.99 -2.14 24.13
N GLU A 230 23.73 -3.02 25.11
CA GLU A 230 24.65 -4.06 25.54
C GLU A 230 23.96 -5.43 25.50
N GLU A 231 24.64 -6.47 25.02
CA GLU A 231 24.13 -7.83 25.12
C GLU A 231 24.17 -8.31 26.57
N ILE A 232 23.11 -8.99 27.00
CA ILE A 232 23.01 -9.51 28.37
C ILE A 232 23.06 -11.03 28.39
N THR A 233 23.70 -11.58 29.42
CA THR A 233 23.63 -13.01 29.70
C THR A 233 22.22 -13.38 30.10
N LEU A 234 21.54 -14.13 29.24
CA LEU A 234 20.15 -14.54 29.48
C LEU A 234 20.03 -15.43 30.72
N PRO A 235 19.00 -15.23 31.56
CA PRO A 235 18.82 -16.01 32.77
C PRO A 235 18.53 -17.48 32.44
N LEU A 236 19.24 -18.39 33.10
CA LEU A 236 18.95 -19.82 33.07
C LEU A 236 17.75 -20.10 33.97
N MET A 237 16.60 -20.39 33.38
CA MET A 237 15.42 -20.75 34.16
C MET A 237 15.54 -22.21 34.63
N LYS A 238 15.88 -22.40 35.91
CA LYS A 238 15.99 -23.72 36.56
C LYS A 238 14.66 -24.13 37.22
N VAL A 239 13.61 -24.33 36.43
CA VAL A 239 12.32 -24.83 36.95
C VAL A 239 11.83 -25.99 36.10
N HIS A 240 11.46 -27.10 36.73
CA HIS A 240 11.19 -28.39 36.07
C HIS A 240 9.78 -28.53 35.47
N SER A 241 8.90 -27.52 35.61
CA SER A 241 7.54 -27.56 35.08
C SER A 241 7.02 -26.16 34.75
N PHE A 242 7.51 -25.56 33.67
CA PHE A 242 6.91 -24.34 33.17
C PHE A 242 5.47 -24.60 32.72
N LYS A 243 4.51 -23.80 33.21
CA LYS A 243 3.15 -23.74 32.68
C LYS A 243 2.82 -22.31 32.27
N SER A 244 2.09 -22.15 31.17
CA SER A 244 1.48 -20.89 30.75
C SER A 244 2.49 -19.77 30.41
N TYR A 245 2.67 -18.76 31.28
CA TYR A 245 3.54 -17.60 31.02
C TYR A 245 5.02 -18.00 30.91
N TRP A 246 5.51 -18.79 31.87
CA TRP A 246 6.94 -19.12 31.98
C TRP A 246 7.41 -20.06 30.87
N GLU A 247 6.53 -20.92 30.37
CA GLU A 247 6.83 -21.85 29.29
C GLU A 247 7.12 -21.08 27.99
N LYS A 248 6.29 -20.07 27.74
CA LYS A 248 6.43 -19.18 26.58
C LYS A 248 7.59 -18.20 26.73
N LEU A 249 7.84 -17.69 27.93
CA LEU A 249 9.02 -16.86 28.19
C LEU A 249 10.30 -17.68 27.98
N ASN A 250 10.34 -18.94 28.45
CA ASN A 250 11.48 -19.81 28.22
C ASN A 250 11.68 -20.10 26.72
N ALA A 251 10.61 -20.38 25.97
CA ALA A 251 10.68 -20.53 24.52
C ALA A 251 11.21 -19.28 23.80
N ASN A 252 10.79 -18.08 24.23
CA ASN A 252 11.32 -16.82 23.70
C ASN A 252 12.81 -16.64 24.02
N LEU A 253 13.23 -16.96 25.25
CA LEU A 253 14.63 -16.90 25.67
C LEU A 253 15.50 -17.88 24.88
N ASP A 254 15.01 -19.11 24.65
CA ASP A 254 15.72 -20.09 23.84
C ASP A 254 15.79 -19.66 22.37
N TYR A 255 14.73 -19.06 21.82
CA TYR A 255 14.77 -18.48 20.48
C TYR A 255 15.84 -17.38 20.35
N VAL A 256 15.94 -16.47 21.31
CA VAL A 256 16.96 -15.40 21.29
C VAL A 256 18.38 -15.98 21.35
N LYS A 257 18.63 -17.07 22.09
CA LYS A 257 19.96 -17.71 22.14
C LYS A 257 20.42 -18.27 20.80
N TYR A 258 19.50 -18.76 19.97
CA TYR A 258 19.83 -19.50 18.74
C TYR A 258 19.49 -18.75 17.44
N SER A 259 18.70 -17.68 17.49
CA SER A 259 18.33 -16.90 16.30
C SER A 259 19.41 -15.87 15.96
N LYS A 260 20.01 -16.00 14.77
CA LYS A 260 21.02 -15.05 14.25
C LYS A 260 20.48 -14.05 13.22
N THR A 261 19.22 -14.16 12.78
CA THR A 261 18.67 -13.30 11.71
C THR A 261 17.17 -13.10 11.84
N HIS A 262 16.70 -11.86 11.66
CA HIS A 262 15.29 -11.53 11.48
C HIS A 262 14.75 -12.21 10.21
N LEU A 263 13.63 -12.94 10.33
CA LEU A 263 12.98 -13.67 9.24
C LEU A 263 11.79 -12.89 8.66
N HIS A 264 11.95 -11.56 8.55
CA HIS A 264 10.85 -10.71 8.09
C HIS A 264 10.45 -11.05 6.67
N TYR A 265 9.14 -11.22 6.48
CA TYR A 265 8.53 -11.37 5.18
C TYR A 265 8.87 -10.17 4.28
N ASN A 266 9.25 -10.44 3.04
CA ASN A 266 9.52 -9.44 2.02
C ASN A 266 8.86 -9.84 0.70
N ASN A 267 8.24 -8.86 0.04
CA ASN A 267 7.61 -9.00 -1.28
C ASN A 267 8.58 -9.24 -2.44
N ASN A 268 9.88 -9.45 -2.20
CA ASN A 268 10.86 -9.79 -3.24
C ASN A 268 10.46 -11.04 -4.05
N MET A 269 9.91 -12.07 -3.40
CA MET A 269 9.43 -13.27 -4.12
C MET A 269 8.19 -12.94 -4.96
N VAL A 270 7.22 -12.24 -4.37
CA VAL A 270 6.02 -11.74 -5.06
C VAL A 270 6.40 -10.94 -6.31
N ARG A 271 7.41 -10.06 -6.20
CA ARG A 271 7.96 -9.28 -7.32
C ARG A 271 8.48 -10.14 -8.45
N ARG A 272 9.30 -11.14 -8.13
CA ARG A 272 9.88 -12.05 -9.14
C ARG A 272 8.78 -12.85 -9.85
N GLU A 273 7.88 -13.45 -9.08
CA GLU A 273 6.78 -14.26 -9.61
C GLU A 273 5.81 -13.43 -10.46
N TRP A 274 5.48 -12.22 -10.01
CA TRP A 274 4.63 -11.31 -10.79
C TRP A 274 5.27 -10.94 -12.13
N HIS A 275 6.54 -10.54 -12.15
CA HIS A 275 7.23 -10.24 -13.41
C HIS A 275 7.33 -11.46 -14.34
N SER A 276 7.52 -12.67 -13.79
CA SER A 276 7.50 -13.91 -14.57
C SER A 276 6.16 -14.09 -15.26
N LEU A 277 5.05 -13.98 -14.51
CA LEU A 277 3.70 -14.18 -15.03
C LEU A 277 3.32 -13.15 -16.10
N ILE A 278 3.65 -11.87 -15.89
CA ILE A 278 3.40 -10.81 -16.89
C ILE A 278 4.24 -11.04 -18.16
N SER A 279 5.48 -11.53 -18.02
CA SER A 279 6.32 -11.84 -19.18
C SER A 279 5.82 -13.08 -19.95
N GLU A 280 5.32 -14.09 -19.23
CA GLU A 280 4.73 -15.30 -19.80
C GLU A 280 3.47 -14.99 -20.60
N GLU A 281 2.60 -14.12 -20.07
CA GLU A 281 1.41 -13.62 -20.77
C GLU A 281 1.77 -12.94 -22.10
N LYS A 282 2.78 -12.06 -22.10
CA LYS A 282 3.25 -11.37 -23.32
C LYS A 282 3.88 -12.30 -24.36
N THR A 283 4.53 -13.38 -23.92
CA THR A 283 5.24 -14.32 -24.81
C THR A 283 4.39 -15.52 -25.22
N GLY A 284 3.15 -15.62 -24.73
CA GLY A 284 2.26 -16.74 -24.99
C GLY A 284 2.70 -18.07 -24.35
N LYS A 285 3.74 -18.06 -23.50
CA LYS A 285 4.20 -19.24 -22.78
C LYS A 285 3.23 -19.52 -21.63
N ARG A 286 2.54 -20.66 -21.66
CA ARG A 286 1.52 -21.00 -20.65
C ARG A 286 2.13 -21.73 -19.45
N ARG A 287 2.18 -21.06 -18.30
CA ARG A 287 2.16 -21.74 -16.99
C ARG A 287 0.89 -22.58 -16.85
N SER A 288 0.88 -23.46 -15.85
CA SER A 288 -0.32 -24.23 -15.51
C SER A 288 -1.51 -23.29 -15.29
N LYS A 289 -2.57 -23.45 -16.11
CA LYS A 289 -3.84 -22.70 -15.95
C LYS A 289 -4.44 -22.89 -14.55
N VAL A 290 -4.19 -24.04 -13.92
CA VAL A 290 -4.65 -24.35 -12.56
C VAL A 290 -3.95 -23.46 -11.54
N TYR A 291 -2.63 -23.25 -11.68
CA TYR A 291 -1.87 -22.38 -10.79
C TYR A 291 -2.40 -20.93 -10.85
N VAL A 292 -2.53 -20.37 -12.06
CA VAL A 292 -3.03 -19.00 -12.24
C VAL A 292 -4.46 -18.86 -11.67
N ARG A 293 -5.32 -19.86 -11.89
CA ARG A 293 -6.67 -19.88 -11.33
C ARG A 293 -6.66 -19.88 -9.80
N ASN A 294 -5.80 -20.67 -9.16
CA ASN A 294 -5.68 -20.70 -7.70
C ASN A 294 -5.21 -19.35 -7.13
N ILE A 295 -4.29 -18.67 -7.81
CA ILE A 295 -3.85 -17.32 -7.41
C ILE A 295 -5.01 -16.32 -7.53
N LEU A 296 -5.76 -16.35 -8.63
CA LEU A 296 -6.93 -15.47 -8.79
C LEU A 296 -8.04 -15.78 -7.77
N ASP A 297 -8.24 -17.04 -7.40
CA ASP A 297 -9.17 -17.43 -6.33
C ASP A 297 -8.80 -16.82 -4.97
N ASN A 298 -7.50 -16.83 -4.62
CA ASN A 298 -7.03 -16.13 -3.42
C ASN A 298 -7.37 -14.63 -3.44
N ALA A 299 -7.27 -13.99 -4.62
CA ALA A 299 -7.63 -12.58 -4.76
C ALA A 299 -9.13 -12.34 -4.56
N VAL A 300 -9.98 -13.23 -5.10
CA VAL A 300 -11.42 -13.20 -4.86
C VAL A 300 -11.73 -13.33 -3.37
N ARG A 301 -11.08 -14.28 -2.67
CA ARG A 301 -11.24 -14.44 -1.22
C ARG A 301 -10.89 -13.18 -0.43
N VAL A 302 -9.82 -12.47 -0.80
CA VAL A 302 -9.44 -11.20 -0.17
C VAL A 302 -10.49 -10.11 -0.42
N ILE A 303 -10.96 -9.97 -1.66
CA ILE A 303 -11.97 -8.97 -2.02
C ILE A 303 -13.29 -9.25 -1.29
N SER A 304 -13.73 -10.51 -1.22
CA SER A 304 -14.94 -10.87 -0.47
C SER A 304 -14.79 -10.64 1.04
N ASN A 305 -13.61 -10.91 1.62
CA ASN A 305 -13.33 -10.62 3.04
C ASN A 305 -13.34 -9.10 3.30
N LEU A 306 -12.82 -8.31 2.36
CA LEU A 306 -12.88 -6.85 2.41
C LEU A 306 -14.32 -6.34 2.37
N GLU A 307 -15.14 -6.84 1.43
CA GLU A 307 -16.56 -6.48 1.32
C GLU A 307 -17.35 -6.85 2.59
N ALA A 308 -17.12 -8.05 3.14
CA ALA A 308 -17.74 -8.49 4.39
C ALA A 308 -17.43 -7.55 5.57
N ARG A 309 -16.21 -7.01 5.64
CA ARG A 309 -15.80 -6.04 6.66
C ARG A 309 -16.42 -4.66 6.44
N ASN A 310 -16.65 -4.28 5.18
CA ASN A 310 -17.22 -2.98 4.82
C ASN A 310 -18.74 -2.89 4.90
N LEU A 311 -19.45 -4.03 4.92
CA LEU A 311 -20.91 -4.07 5.11
C LEU A 311 -21.36 -3.45 6.46
N VAL A 312 -20.44 -3.29 7.41
CA VAL A 312 -20.66 -2.65 8.72
C VAL A 312 -20.43 -1.12 8.65
N SER A 313 -19.83 -0.61 7.58
CA SER A 313 -19.49 0.80 7.37
C SER A 313 -20.26 1.43 6.21
N GLU A 314 -20.27 2.77 6.11
CA GLU A 314 -20.94 3.48 5.01
C GLU A 314 -20.50 3.00 3.62
N PRO A 315 -21.39 3.00 2.61
CA PRO A 315 -21.05 2.61 1.25
C PRO A 315 -19.91 3.47 0.68
N ARG A 316 -18.96 2.81 0.02
CA ARG A 316 -17.77 3.46 -0.56
C ARG A 316 -18.17 4.48 -1.63
N SER A 317 -17.62 5.69 -1.52
CA SER A 317 -17.91 6.78 -2.46
C SER A 317 -17.03 6.75 -3.71
N THR A 318 -15.88 6.05 -3.66
CA THR A 318 -14.91 5.95 -4.76
C THR A 318 -15.26 4.79 -5.71
N PRO A 319 -15.10 4.94 -7.04
CA PRO A 319 -15.41 3.90 -8.02
C PRO A 319 -14.32 2.81 -8.12
N LEU A 320 -13.84 2.31 -6.99
CA LEU A 320 -12.89 1.19 -6.93
C LEU A 320 -13.65 -0.16 -6.95
N PHE A 321 -12.97 -1.22 -7.38
CA PHE A 321 -13.51 -2.59 -7.52
C PHE A 321 -14.62 -2.77 -8.57
N GLN A 322 -14.96 -1.74 -9.34
CA GLN A 322 -15.94 -1.83 -10.43
C GLN A 322 -15.39 -2.55 -11.68
N GLU A 323 -14.08 -2.73 -11.78
CA GLU A 323 -13.40 -3.22 -12.97
C GLU A 323 -12.61 -4.51 -12.69
N GLU A 324 -12.52 -5.37 -13.69
CA GLU A 324 -11.64 -6.54 -13.67
C GLU A 324 -10.20 -6.15 -13.97
N ASP A 325 -9.45 -5.75 -12.94
CA ASP A 325 -8.01 -5.54 -13.04
C ASP A 325 -7.25 -6.86 -12.77
N ASN A 326 -7.01 -7.63 -13.83
CA ASN A 326 -6.33 -8.93 -13.73
C ASN A 326 -4.91 -8.81 -13.17
N HIS A 327 -4.17 -7.76 -13.50
CA HIS A 327 -2.80 -7.58 -13.02
C HIS A 327 -2.76 -7.33 -11.51
N GLN A 328 -3.66 -6.49 -10.99
CA GLN A 328 -3.77 -6.25 -9.55
C GLN A 328 -4.34 -7.47 -8.81
N ARG A 329 -5.37 -8.14 -9.37
CA ARG A 329 -5.90 -9.39 -8.80
C ARG A 329 -4.81 -10.45 -8.68
N LEU A 330 -3.97 -10.60 -9.70
CA LEU A 330 -2.84 -11.53 -9.65
C LEU A 330 -1.85 -11.16 -8.53
N LEU A 331 -1.51 -9.88 -8.41
CA LEU A 331 -0.60 -9.40 -7.37
C LEU A 331 -1.15 -9.64 -5.95
N VAL A 332 -2.44 -9.37 -5.72
CA VAL A 332 -3.14 -9.69 -4.46
C VAL A 332 -3.05 -11.18 -4.16
N GLY A 333 -3.37 -12.02 -5.13
CA GLY A 333 -3.35 -13.48 -4.97
C GLY A 333 -1.96 -14.04 -4.68
N LEU A 334 -0.92 -13.50 -5.32
CA LEU A 334 0.47 -13.88 -5.09
C LEU A 334 0.92 -13.51 -3.68
N MET A 335 0.59 -12.31 -3.21
CA MET A 335 0.88 -11.88 -1.84
C MET A 335 0.28 -12.85 -0.82
N VAL A 336 -0.98 -13.26 -1.00
CA VAL A 336 -1.64 -14.27 -0.14
C VAL A 336 -0.88 -15.59 -0.18
N SER A 337 -0.51 -16.08 -1.37
CA SER A 337 0.18 -17.35 -1.52
C SER A 337 1.54 -17.34 -0.81
N GLU A 338 2.36 -16.34 -1.12
CA GLU A 338 3.72 -16.23 -0.58
C GLU A 338 3.73 -15.97 0.93
N LEU A 339 2.82 -15.12 1.41
CA LEU A 339 2.73 -14.84 2.85
C LEU A 339 2.23 -16.06 3.62
N LYS A 340 1.25 -16.79 3.09
CA LYS A 340 0.79 -18.06 3.67
C LYS A 340 1.93 -19.08 3.76
N ASP A 341 2.69 -19.23 2.69
CA ASP A 341 3.80 -20.18 2.66
C ASP A 341 4.94 -19.76 3.60
N HIS A 342 5.18 -18.46 3.78
CA HIS A 342 6.09 -17.93 4.78
C HIS A 342 5.62 -18.27 6.21
N LEU A 343 4.36 -17.95 6.54
CA LEU A 343 3.82 -18.20 7.88
C LEU A 343 3.74 -19.69 8.21
N LEU A 344 3.36 -20.55 7.26
CA LEU A 344 3.31 -22.01 7.45
C LEU A 344 4.69 -22.61 7.73
N ARG A 345 5.76 -22.05 7.14
CA ARG A 345 7.13 -22.51 7.39
C ARG A 345 7.62 -22.20 8.79
N HIS A 346 7.17 -21.08 9.37
CA HIS A 346 7.73 -20.55 10.62
C HIS A 346 6.80 -20.67 11.84
N LEU A 347 5.47 -20.77 11.66
CA LEU A 347 4.50 -20.96 12.74
C LEU A 347 4.13 -22.44 12.90
N GLN A 348 5.07 -23.25 13.36
CA GLN A 348 4.83 -24.67 13.64
C GLN A 348 3.95 -24.80 14.90
N GLY A 349 2.71 -25.29 14.73
CA GLY A 349 1.74 -25.52 15.83
C GLY A 349 0.50 -24.62 15.82
N VAL A 350 0.43 -23.62 14.94
CA VAL A 350 -0.82 -22.88 14.70
C VAL A 350 -1.66 -23.63 13.65
N GLU A 351 -2.97 -23.71 13.86
CA GLU A 351 -3.88 -24.35 12.90
C GLU A 351 -3.79 -23.70 11.52
N LYS A 352 -3.68 -24.51 10.47
CA LYS A 352 -3.57 -24.02 9.08
C LYS A 352 -4.69 -23.06 8.69
N LYS A 353 -5.94 -23.36 9.12
CA LYS A 353 -7.10 -22.49 8.89
C LYS A 353 -6.94 -21.10 9.52
N LYS A 354 -6.35 -21.04 10.72
CA LYS A 354 -6.06 -19.78 11.40
C LYS A 354 -4.98 -18.98 10.66
N ILE A 355 -3.94 -19.64 10.14
CA ILE A 355 -2.94 -18.99 9.30
C ILE A 355 -3.57 -18.42 8.02
N GLU A 356 -4.41 -19.20 7.34
CA GLU A 356 -5.12 -18.70 6.17
C GLU A 356 -5.97 -17.46 6.47
N GLN A 357 -6.70 -17.46 7.59
CA GLN A 357 -7.51 -16.30 7.99
C GLN A 357 -6.62 -15.08 8.29
N MET A 358 -5.52 -15.24 9.03
CA MET A 358 -4.57 -14.15 9.31
C MET A 358 -4.03 -13.52 8.02
N VAL A 359 -3.68 -14.33 7.03
CA VAL A 359 -3.16 -13.85 5.73
C VAL A 359 -4.23 -13.07 4.96
N LEU A 360 -5.45 -13.60 4.92
CA LEU A 360 -6.58 -12.92 4.28
C LEU A 360 -6.87 -11.59 4.97
N ASP A 361 -6.86 -11.57 6.30
CA ASP A 361 -7.11 -10.39 7.11
C ASP A 361 -6.04 -9.33 6.92
N TYR A 362 -4.77 -9.73 6.87
CA TYR A 362 -3.66 -8.84 6.57
C TYR A 362 -3.78 -8.19 5.18
N CYS A 363 -3.97 -9.01 4.13
CA CYS A 363 -4.07 -8.50 2.76
C CYS A 363 -5.33 -7.65 2.56
N SER A 364 -6.45 -8.03 3.19
CA SER A 364 -7.69 -7.25 3.15
C SER A 364 -7.52 -5.93 3.87
N LYS A 365 -6.87 -5.92 5.04
CA LYS A 365 -6.59 -4.70 5.80
C LYS A 365 -5.73 -3.73 5.01
N LEU A 366 -4.68 -4.21 4.36
CA LEU A 366 -3.81 -3.39 3.51
C LEU A 366 -4.61 -2.70 2.39
N LEU A 367 -5.43 -3.45 1.65
CA LEU A 367 -6.27 -2.89 0.58
C LEU A 367 -7.31 -1.91 1.14
N ASP A 368 -7.89 -2.22 2.30
CA ASP A 368 -8.86 -1.35 2.96
C ASP A 368 -8.24 0.00 3.34
N LEU A 369 -7.04 0.01 3.92
CA LEU A 369 -6.34 1.25 4.29
C LEU A 369 -6.09 2.12 3.06
N ILE A 370 -5.67 1.53 1.93
CA ILE A 370 -5.49 2.27 0.67
C ILE A 370 -6.81 2.90 0.21
N CYS A 371 -7.92 2.14 0.26
CA CYS A 371 -9.24 2.65 -0.08
C CYS A 371 -9.66 3.80 0.83
N ARG A 372 -9.48 3.66 2.15
CA ARG A 372 -9.85 4.70 3.12
C ARG A 372 -9.05 5.98 2.97
N ILE A 373 -7.75 5.89 2.64
CA ILE A 373 -6.94 7.09 2.34
C ILE A 373 -7.56 7.83 1.15
N LEU A 374 -7.87 7.11 0.07
CA LEU A 374 -8.48 7.70 -1.11
C LEU A 374 -9.87 8.27 -0.82
N GLU A 375 -10.73 7.52 -0.14
CA GLU A 375 -12.10 7.92 0.21
C GLU A 375 -12.13 9.15 1.12
N THR A 376 -11.21 9.24 2.08
CA THR A 376 -11.11 10.41 2.96
C THR A 376 -10.75 11.64 2.16
N SER A 377 -9.80 11.53 1.23
CA SER A 377 -9.49 12.61 0.29
C SER A 377 -10.69 12.95 -0.59
N TRP A 378 -11.39 11.94 -1.10
CA TRP A 378 -12.55 12.11 -1.97
C TRP A 378 -13.69 12.88 -1.28
N ARG A 379 -14.01 12.50 -0.04
CA ARG A 379 -15.03 13.14 0.81
C ARG A 379 -14.62 14.56 1.20
N LYS A 380 -13.37 14.76 1.63
CA LYS A 380 -12.83 16.08 1.99
C LYS A 380 -13.01 17.12 0.87
N HIS A 381 -12.86 16.67 -0.37
CA HIS A 381 -12.94 17.52 -1.55
C HIS A 381 -14.32 17.52 -2.23
N ASN A 382 -15.33 16.86 -1.65
CA ASN A 382 -16.70 16.76 -2.18
C ASN A 382 -16.76 16.32 -3.65
N LEU A 383 -15.88 15.39 -4.04
CA LEU A 383 -15.87 14.89 -5.40
C LEU A 383 -17.10 14.01 -5.66
N HIS A 384 -17.84 14.30 -6.72
CA HIS A 384 -18.97 13.48 -7.12
C HIS A 384 -18.46 12.15 -7.71
N PRO A 385 -19.16 11.01 -7.57
CA PRO A 385 -18.75 9.75 -8.18
C PRO A 385 -18.57 9.83 -9.72
N TRP A 386 -19.23 10.81 -10.34
CA TRP A 386 -19.23 11.07 -11.78
C TRP A 386 -18.25 12.17 -12.21
N VAL A 387 -17.10 12.27 -11.52
CA VAL A 387 -15.98 13.16 -11.88
C VAL A 387 -15.34 12.81 -13.25
N LEU A 388 -15.91 11.86 -13.99
CA LEU A 388 -15.38 11.31 -15.24
C LEU A 388 -15.89 12.02 -16.51
N HIS A 389 -16.63 13.13 -16.41
CA HIS A 389 -17.05 13.89 -17.59
C HIS A 389 -15.95 14.86 -18.05
N PHE A 390 -15.36 14.60 -19.22
CA PHE A 390 -14.22 15.34 -19.79
C PHE A 390 -14.53 16.77 -20.28
N ASN A 391 -15.77 17.25 -20.13
CA ASN A 391 -16.22 18.53 -20.68
C ASN A 391 -15.92 19.74 -19.77
N ARG A 392 -15.20 19.55 -18.64
CA ARG A 392 -14.90 20.62 -17.68
C ARG A 392 -13.41 20.71 -17.39
N ARG A 393 -12.93 21.92 -17.05
CA ARG A 393 -11.57 22.11 -16.53
C ARG A 393 -11.44 21.43 -15.17
N ALA A 394 -10.29 20.80 -14.92
CA ALA A 394 -10.00 20.20 -13.63
C ALA A 394 -10.10 21.23 -12.50
N SER A 395 -10.81 20.84 -11.46
CA SER A 395 -10.95 21.53 -10.19
C SER A 395 -9.74 21.31 -9.30
N ALA A 396 -9.49 22.23 -8.37
CA ALA A 396 -8.44 22.05 -7.35
C ALA A 396 -8.63 20.76 -6.52
N ALA A 397 -9.88 20.33 -6.37
CA ALA A 397 -10.28 19.08 -5.75
C ALA A 397 -9.77 17.84 -6.50
N GLU A 398 -9.92 17.80 -7.83
CA GLU A 398 -9.39 16.73 -8.67
C GLU A 398 -7.87 16.67 -8.62
N PHE A 399 -7.20 17.83 -8.63
CA PHE A 399 -5.74 17.89 -8.48
C PHE A 399 -5.27 17.34 -7.13
N ALA A 400 -5.95 17.66 -6.04
CA ALA A 400 -5.60 17.16 -4.72
C ALA A 400 -5.73 15.63 -4.63
N VAL A 401 -6.81 15.06 -5.18
CA VAL A 401 -7.02 13.61 -5.23
C VAL A 401 -6.02 12.94 -6.16
N PHE A 402 -5.75 13.51 -7.34
CA PHE A 402 -4.71 13.03 -8.25
C PHE A 402 -3.33 12.98 -7.58
N HIS A 403 -3.00 14.01 -6.79
CA HIS A 403 -1.75 14.08 -6.04
C HIS A 403 -1.68 12.98 -4.96
N ILE A 404 -2.74 12.80 -4.16
CA ILE A 404 -2.79 11.71 -3.18
C ILE A 404 -2.69 10.33 -3.85
N MET A 405 -3.39 10.08 -4.95
CA MET A 405 -3.27 8.82 -5.69
C MET A 405 -1.84 8.59 -6.20
N THR A 406 -1.17 9.63 -6.68
CA THR A 406 0.22 9.53 -7.12
C THR A 406 1.15 9.18 -5.95
N ARG A 407 0.93 9.76 -4.77
CA ARG A 407 1.70 9.45 -3.55
C ARG A 407 1.43 8.04 -3.03
N ILE A 408 0.18 7.58 -3.08
CA ILE A 408 -0.18 6.18 -2.77
C ILE A 408 0.55 5.23 -3.74
N LEU A 409 0.52 5.52 -5.04
CA LEU A 409 1.19 4.69 -6.05
C LEU A 409 2.70 4.60 -5.80
N GLU A 410 3.35 5.72 -5.48
CA GLU A 410 4.77 5.75 -5.16
C GLU A 410 5.08 4.92 -3.90
N ALA A 411 4.28 5.09 -2.85
CA ALA A 411 4.38 4.37 -1.59
C ALA A 411 4.17 2.85 -1.74
N THR A 412 3.22 2.42 -2.55
CA THR A 412 2.95 0.99 -2.77
C THR A 412 3.96 0.36 -3.72
N ARG A 413 4.44 1.10 -4.73
CA ARG A 413 5.41 0.60 -5.72
C ARG A 413 6.77 0.27 -5.08
N SER A 414 7.23 1.08 -4.14
CA SER A 414 8.50 0.85 -3.42
C SER A 414 8.50 -0.49 -2.66
N LEU A 415 7.40 -0.77 -1.95
CA LEU A 415 7.17 -1.97 -1.13
C LEU A 415 6.55 -3.15 -1.91
N PHE A 416 6.25 -2.95 -3.19
CA PHE A 416 5.58 -3.91 -4.07
C PHE A 416 4.23 -4.41 -3.50
N LEU A 417 3.41 -3.48 -3.00
CA LEU A 417 2.09 -3.75 -2.46
C LEU A 417 1.01 -3.69 -3.55
N PRO A 418 -0.05 -4.51 -3.48
CA PRO A 418 -1.16 -4.44 -4.42
C PRO A 418 -1.99 -3.18 -4.22
N LEU A 419 -2.56 -2.69 -5.30
CA LEU A 419 -3.54 -1.62 -5.32
C LEU A 419 -4.95 -2.18 -5.52
N PRO A 420 -6.00 -1.49 -5.05
CA PRO A 420 -7.38 -1.84 -5.35
C PRO A 420 -7.63 -1.92 -6.87
N PRO A 421 -8.32 -2.95 -7.39
CA PRO A 421 -8.76 -3.00 -8.78
C PRO A 421 -9.50 -1.72 -9.19
N GLY A 422 -9.16 -1.18 -10.36
CA GLY A 422 -9.68 0.09 -10.87
C GLY A 422 -8.90 1.33 -10.43
N PHE A 423 -7.92 1.21 -9.53
CA PHE A 423 -7.07 2.32 -9.10
C PHE A 423 -6.34 2.99 -10.27
N HIS A 424 -5.68 2.20 -11.13
CA HIS A 424 -4.94 2.71 -12.29
C HIS A 424 -5.85 3.39 -13.32
N THR A 425 -7.06 2.85 -13.51
CA THR A 425 -8.05 3.44 -14.40
C THR A 425 -8.48 4.82 -13.89
N LEU A 426 -8.84 4.91 -12.61
CA LEU A 426 -9.23 6.18 -11.99
C LEU A 426 -8.08 7.19 -12.01
N HIS A 427 -6.85 6.75 -11.68
CA HIS A 427 -5.66 7.60 -11.68
C HIS A 427 -5.36 8.17 -13.06
N THR A 428 -5.51 7.35 -14.10
CA THR A 428 -5.33 7.77 -15.50
C THR A 428 -6.39 8.77 -15.93
N ILE A 429 -7.66 8.53 -15.61
CA ILE A 429 -8.75 9.46 -15.96
C ILE A 429 -8.54 10.83 -15.28
N LEU A 430 -8.23 10.83 -13.99
CA LEU A 430 -7.88 12.06 -13.27
C LEU A 430 -6.62 12.73 -13.85
N GLY A 431 -5.64 11.95 -14.26
CA GLY A 431 -4.44 12.45 -14.93
C GLY A 431 -4.76 13.20 -16.23
N VAL A 432 -5.69 12.68 -17.04
CA VAL A 432 -6.16 13.35 -18.27
C VAL A 432 -6.87 14.66 -17.95
N HIS A 433 -7.63 14.72 -16.87
CA HIS A 433 -8.30 15.96 -16.43
C HIS A 433 -7.28 17.00 -15.91
N CYS A 434 -6.35 16.57 -15.07
CA CYS A 434 -5.48 17.46 -14.30
C CYS A 434 -4.24 17.91 -15.08
N LEU A 435 -3.68 17.07 -15.95
CA LEU A 435 -2.37 17.34 -16.54
C LEU A 435 -2.48 17.96 -17.95
N PRO A 436 -1.60 18.92 -18.30
CA PRO A 436 -1.44 19.32 -19.69
C PRO A 436 -0.86 18.14 -20.49
N LEU A 437 -1.15 18.10 -21.80
CA LEU A 437 -0.80 16.95 -22.66
C LEU A 437 0.67 16.52 -22.54
N HIS A 438 1.63 17.45 -22.55
CA HIS A 438 3.05 17.10 -22.44
C HIS A 438 3.39 16.37 -21.12
N ASN A 439 2.86 16.84 -19.99
CA ASN A 439 3.07 16.20 -18.69
C ASN A 439 2.35 14.87 -18.60
N LEU A 440 1.12 14.79 -19.13
CA LEU A 440 0.37 13.54 -19.19
C LEU A 440 1.18 12.46 -19.94
N LEU A 441 1.71 12.79 -21.12
CA LEU A 441 2.52 11.85 -21.90
C LEU A 441 3.80 11.46 -21.17
N HIS A 442 4.47 12.40 -20.50
CA HIS A 442 5.64 12.08 -19.68
C HIS A 442 5.31 11.11 -18.54
N TYR A 443 4.16 11.28 -17.87
CA TYR A 443 3.72 10.39 -16.81
C TYR A 443 3.37 8.98 -17.34
N ILE A 444 2.80 8.89 -18.54
CA ILE A 444 2.53 7.61 -19.21
C ILE A 444 3.85 6.93 -19.60
N ASP A 445 4.77 7.67 -20.24
CA ASP A 445 6.03 7.14 -20.75
C ASP A 445 6.94 6.63 -19.63
N ASN A 446 6.89 7.25 -18.44
CA ASN A 446 7.60 6.78 -17.24
C ASN A 446 6.86 5.67 -16.46
N GLY A 447 5.66 5.25 -16.91
CA GLY A 447 4.86 4.24 -16.24
C GLY A 447 4.30 4.67 -14.88
N VAL A 448 4.06 5.96 -14.69
CA VAL A 448 3.29 6.49 -13.54
C VAL A 448 1.79 6.34 -13.81
N LEU A 449 1.34 6.69 -15.02
CA LEU A 449 -0.04 6.46 -15.45
C LEU A 449 -0.10 5.24 -16.35
N LEU A 450 -0.77 4.18 -15.88
CA LEU A 450 -0.90 2.94 -16.62
C LEU A 450 -2.15 2.96 -17.50
N LEU A 451 -1.93 2.88 -18.82
CA LEU A 451 -2.99 2.78 -19.81
C LEU A 451 -3.64 1.39 -19.77
N THR A 452 -4.67 1.23 -18.93
CA THR A 452 -5.50 0.01 -18.90
C THR A 452 -6.48 0.00 -20.08
N GLU A 453 -6.87 -1.19 -20.55
CA GLU A 453 -7.86 -1.35 -21.62
C GLU A 453 -9.17 -0.63 -21.27
N THR A 454 -9.62 -0.72 -20.01
CA THR A 454 -10.82 -0.04 -19.51
C THR A 454 -10.68 1.47 -19.49
N ALA A 455 -9.55 2.02 -19.01
CA ALA A 455 -9.33 3.45 -18.98
C ALA A 455 -9.38 4.05 -20.38
N VAL A 456 -8.67 3.43 -21.33
CA VAL A 456 -8.63 3.95 -22.69
C VAL A 456 -9.97 3.76 -23.40
N THR A 457 -10.67 2.65 -23.16
CA THR A 457 -12.03 2.45 -23.70
C THR A 457 -12.99 3.54 -23.22
N ARG A 458 -12.94 3.91 -21.94
CA ARG A 458 -13.73 5.04 -21.40
C ARG A 458 -13.33 6.36 -22.03
N LEU A 459 -12.02 6.64 -22.10
CA LEU A 459 -11.49 7.85 -22.74
C LEU A 459 -11.96 8.00 -24.19
N MET A 460 -11.97 6.91 -24.97
CA MET A 460 -12.41 6.95 -26.37
C MET A 460 -13.91 7.25 -26.51
N LYS A 461 -14.74 6.77 -25.58
CA LYS A 461 -16.19 6.97 -25.57
C LYS A 461 -16.60 8.36 -25.08
N ASP A 462 -15.93 8.85 -24.04
CA ASP A 462 -16.38 10.04 -23.32
C ASP A 462 -15.78 11.34 -23.89
N LEU A 463 -14.63 11.27 -24.57
CA LEU A 463 -14.02 12.42 -25.25
C LEU A 463 -14.65 12.65 -26.63
N ASP A 464 -14.97 13.89 -26.95
CA ASP A 464 -15.34 14.30 -28.30
C ASP A 464 -14.16 14.25 -29.29
N ASN A 465 -14.45 14.47 -30.58
CA ASN A 465 -13.45 14.53 -31.65
C ASN A 465 -13.05 15.99 -31.98
N THR A 466 -12.92 16.85 -30.96
CA THR A 466 -12.30 18.17 -31.16
C THR A 466 -10.81 18.02 -31.47
N GLU A 467 -10.20 18.94 -32.23
CA GLU A 467 -8.79 18.86 -32.62
C GLU A 467 -7.84 18.60 -31.43
N LYS A 468 -8.14 19.20 -30.27
CA LYS A 468 -7.39 18.98 -29.03
C LYS A 468 -7.51 17.54 -28.52
N ASN A 469 -8.73 16.99 -28.50
CA ASN A 469 -9.01 15.66 -27.99
C ASN A 469 -8.58 14.58 -28.98
N GLU A 470 -8.63 14.82 -30.28
CA GLU A 470 -8.04 13.94 -31.30
C GLU A 470 -6.53 13.82 -31.11
N LYS A 471 -5.81 14.95 -30.94
CA LYS A 471 -4.37 14.94 -30.62
C LYS A 471 -4.06 14.11 -29.37
N LEU A 472 -4.89 14.19 -28.33
CA LEU A 472 -4.78 13.38 -27.12
C LEU A 472 -5.02 11.88 -27.42
N LYS A 473 -6.14 11.54 -28.09
CA LYS A 473 -6.49 10.15 -28.45
C LYS A 473 -5.38 9.50 -29.27
N PHE A 474 -4.86 10.19 -30.30
CA PHE A 474 -3.73 9.70 -31.09
C PHE A 474 -2.48 9.47 -30.24
N SER A 475 -2.14 10.44 -29.38
CA SER A 475 -0.96 10.34 -28.53
C SER A 475 -1.03 9.15 -27.56
N ILE A 476 -2.23 8.79 -27.09
CA ILE A 476 -2.47 7.61 -26.26
C ILE A 476 -2.41 6.33 -27.09
N ILE A 477 -3.09 6.25 -28.23
CA ILE A 477 -3.14 5.04 -29.08
C ILE A 477 -1.75 4.58 -29.49
N VAL A 478 -0.88 5.50 -29.89
CA VAL A 478 0.49 5.20 -30.32
C VAL A 478 1.33 4.54 -29.22
N ARG A 479 0.98 4.73 -27.95
CA ARG A 479 1.68 4.18 -26.78
C ARG A 479 1.12 2.83 -26.32
N LEU A 480 0.04 2.36 -26.91
CA LEU A 480 -0.58 1.09 -26.52
C LEU A 480 0.12 -0.12 -27.15
N PRO A 481 0.11 -1.27 -26.45
CA PRO A 481 0.47 -2.54 -27.07
C PRO A 481 -0.40 -2.82 -28.31
N PRO A 482 0.15 -3.41 -29.39
CA PRO A 482 -0.55 -3.55 -30.67
C PRO A 482 -1.92 -4.23 -30.58
N LEU A 483 -2.06 -5.26 -29.74
CA LEU A 483 -3.33 -5.98 -29.56
C LEU A 483 -4.42 -5.10 -28.92
N ILE A 484 -4.04 -4.31 -27.90
CA ILE A 484 -4.96 -3.41 -27.22
C ILE A 484 -5.29 -2.23 -28.14
N GLY A 485 -4.29 -1.67 -28.81
CA GLY A 485 -4.46 -0.59 -29.80
C GLY A 485 -5.44 -0.98 -30.90
N GLN A 486 -5.34 -2.19 -31.46
CA GLN A 486 -6.27 -2.67 -32.49
C GLN A 486 -7.71 -2.77 -32.01
N LYS A 487 -7.95 -3.31 -30.81
CA LYS A 487 -9.29 -3.37 -30.21
C LYS A 487 -9.87 -1.96 -30.02
N ILE A 488 -9.05 -1.03 -29.54
CA ILE A 488 -9.48 0.33 -29.22
C ILE A 488 -9.75 1.15 -30.48
N CYS A 489 -8.93 0.99 -31.53
CA CYS A 489 -9.21 1.61 -32.83
C CYS A 489 -10.57 1.19 -33.39
N ARG A 490 -11.02 -0.06 -33.14
CA ARG A 490 -12.37 -0.51 -33.55
C ARG A 490 -13.51 0.21 -32.82
N LEU A 491 -13.25 0.73 -31.63
CA LEU A 491 -14.25 1.44 -30.82
C LEU A 491 -14.33 2.93 -31.16
N TRP A 492 -13.31 3.47 -31.84
CA TRP A 492 -13.25 4.89 -32.17
C TRP A 492 -13.69 5.12 -33.61
N ASP A 493 -14.91 5.66 -33.78
CA ASP A 493 -15.46 6.06 -35.08
C ASP A 493 -14.74 7.32 -35.59
N HIS A 494 -13.61 7.09 -36.27
CA HIS A 494 -12.76 8.11 -36.84
C HIS A 494 -12.15 7.61 -38.17
N PRO A 495 -12.01 8.46 -39.21
CA PRO A 495 -11.53 8.03 -40.53
C PRO A 495 -10.18 7.29 -40.50
N MET A 496 -9.27 7.70 -39.61
CA MET A 496 -7.98 7.02 -39.41
C MET A 496 -8.14 5.60 -38.85
N SER A 497 -9.08 5.39 -37.92
CA SER A 497 -9.40 4.06 -37.38
C SER A 497 -9.97 3.16 -38.47
N SER A 498 -10.94 3.66 -39.24
CA SER A 498 -11.53 2.95 -40.38
C SER A 498 -10.45 2.53 -41.38
N ASN A 499 -9.53 3.45 -41.73
CA ASN A 499 -8.41 3.18 -42.63
C ASN A 499 -7.49 2.06 -42.10
N ILE A 500 -7.10 2.11 -40.81
CA ILE A 500 -6.27 1.06 -40.19
C ILE A 500 -6.99 -0.30 -40.22
N ILE A 501 -8.30 -0.33 -39.91
CA ILE A 501 -9.11 -1.55 -39.93
C ILE A 501 -9.18 -2.12 -41.35
N SER A 502 -9.52 -1.29 -42.34
CA SER A 502 -9.60 -1.69 -43.75
C SER A 502 -8.27 -2.21 -44.27
N ARG A 503 -7.15 -1.55 -43.95
CA ARG A 503 -5.81 -2.02 -44.37
C ARG A 503 -5.42 -3.34 -43.73
N ASN A 504 -5.76 -3.56 -42.46
CA ASN A 504 -5.50 -4.83 -41.79
C ASN A 504 -6.35 -5.97 -42.36
N HIS A 505 -7.63 -5.71 -42.65
CA HIS A 505 -8.53 -6.67 -43.31
C HIS A 505 -8.02 -7.08 -44.68
N VAL A 506 -7.71 -6.10 -45.54
CA VAL A 506 -7.11 -6.32 -46.86
C VAL A 506 -5.80 -7.11 -46.74
N LYS A 507 -4.92 -6.76 -45.81
CA LYS A 507 -3.66 -7.47 -45.59
C LYS A 507 -3.91 -8.94 -45.24
N GLN A 508 -4.88 -9.25 -44.38
CA GLN A 508 -5.23 -10.63 -44.03
C GLN A 508 -5.78 -11.40 -45.24
N LEU A 509 -6.69 -10.80 -46.02
CA LEU A 509 -7.24 -11.41 -47.23
C LEU A 509 -6.16 -11.71 -48.27
N LEU A 510 -5.26 -10.75 -48.51
CA LEU A 510 -4.18 -10.89 -49.49
C LEU A 510 -3.07 -11.84 -49.02
N GLN A 511 -2.82 -11.97 -47.71
CA GLN A 511 -1.83 -12.92 -47.18
C GLN A 511 -2.24 -14.38 -47.41
N ASN A 512 -3.54 -14.67 -47.37
CA ASN A 512 -4.09 -16.00 -47.62
C ASN A 512 -4.46 -16.23 -49.09
N TYR A 513 -4.32 -15.21 -49.94
CA TYR A 513 -4.56 -15.31 -51.36
C TYR A 513 -3.41 -16.04 -52.05
N LYS A 514 -3.63 -17.31 -52.38
CA LYS A 514 -2.81 -18.00 -53.37
C LYS A 514 -3.34 -17.61 -54.74
N LYS A 515 -2.53 -16.92 -55.55
CA LYS A 515 -2.81 -16.72 -56.99
C LYS A 515 -3.05 -18.10 -57.61
N GLN A 516 -4.31 -18.50 -57.76
CA GLN A 516 -4.65 -19.40 -58.84
C GLN A 516 -4.62 -18.58 -60.12
N PRO A 517 -4.01 -19.08 -61.20
CA PRO A 517 -4.17 -18.43 -62.50
C PRO A 517 -5.65 -18.45 -62.82
N GLN A 518 -6.31 -17.28 -62.76
CA GLN A 518 -7.65 -17.14 -63.31
C GLN A 518 -7.57 -17.54 -64.78
N SER A 519 -8.23 -18.65 -65.12
CA SER A 519 -8.52 -18.98 -66.51
C SER A 519 -9.22 -17.77 -67.11
N SER A 520 -8.56 -17.15 -68.07
CA SER A 520 -9.08 -16.04 -68.86
C SER A 520 -10.34 -16.47 -69.59
N VAL A 521 -11.49 -16.23 -68.97
CA VAL A 521 -12.74 -16.01 -69.68
C VAL A 521 -13.29 -14.69 -69.13
N ILE A 522 -12.65 -13.61 -69.54
CA ILE A 522 -13.28 -12.29 -69.51
C ILE A 522 -14.35 -12.37 -70.59
N ASP A 523 -15.59 -12.62 -70.18
CA ASP A 523 -16.74 -12.52 -71.05
C ASP A 523 -16.91 -11.03 -71.41
N LYS A 524 -16.45 -10.68 -72.61
CA LYS A 524 -16.53 -9.32 -73.16
C LYS A 524 -17.99 -9.03 -73.55
N SER A 525 -18.85 -8.76 -72.58
CA SER A 525 -20.19 -8.24 -72.88
C SER A 525 -20.79 -7.44 -71.72
N SER A 526 -20.20 -6.29 -71.41
CA SER A 526 -20.97 -5.05 -71.18
C SER A 526 -20.02 -3.87 -71.08
N PHE A 527 -20.39 -2.81 -71.78
CA PHE A 527 -19.61 -1.60 -71.95
C PHE A 527 -19.39 -0.85 -70.64
N SER A 528 -18.15 -0.37 -70.47
CA SER A 528 -17.76 0.89 -69.83
C SER A 528 -18.63 1.37 -68.67
N VAL A 529 -18.38 0.83 -67.49
CA VAL A 529 -18.28 1.70 -66.31
C VAL A 529 -16.79 1.89 -66.09
N GLU A 530 -16.37 3.15 -66.03
CA GLU A 530 -14.99 3.61 -65.93
C GLU A 530 -14.14 2.70 -65.06
N PHE A 531 -12.91 2.37 -65.51
CA PHE A 531 -11.92 1.62 -64.73
C PHE A 531 -11.48 2.46 -63.53
N LEU A 532 -12.36 2.58 -62.54
CA LEU A 532 -12.10 3.24 -61.28
C LEU A 532 -11.31 2.22 -60.45
N PRO A 533 -10.04 2.51 -60.10
CA PRO A 533 -9.19 1.56 -59.39
C PRO A 533 -9.81 1.02 -58.10
N LEU A 534 -10.69 1.79 -57.46
CA LEU A 534 -11.43 1.37 -56.28
C LEU A 534 -12.44 0.26 -56.61
N ASN A 535 -13.28 0.41 -57.64
CA ASN A 535 -14.31 -0.57 -57.98
C ASN A 535 -13.71 -1.95 -58.32
N TYR A 536 -12.66 -1.97 -59.14
CA TYR A 536 -11.93 -3.20 -59.47
C TYR A 536 -11.32 -3.85 -58.22
N PHE A 537 -10.78 -3.04 -57.31
CA PHE A 537 -10.22 -3.53 -56.06
C PHE A 537 -11.28 -4.13 -55.14
N ILE A 538 -12.45 -3.49 -55.02
CA ILE A 538 -13.58 -4.00 -54.22
C ILE A 538 -14.17 -5.29 -54.82
N GLU A 539 -14.31 -5.39 -56.14
CA GLU A 539 -14.73 -6.63 -56.82
C GLU A 539 -13.78 -7.78 -56.48
N THR A 540 -12.46 -7.54 -56.60
CA THR A 540 -11.44 -8.54 -56.28
C THR A 540 -11.51 -8.97 -54.81
N LEU A 541 -11.72 -8.05 -53.87
CA LEU A 541 -11.86 -8.39 -52.44
C LEU A 541 -13.13 -9.21 -52.19
N THR A 542 -14.25 -8.86 -52.83
CA THR A 542 -15.53 -9.56 -52.70
C THR A 542 -15.45 -11.01 -53.22
N ASP A 543 -14.71 -11.23 -54.31
CA ASP A 543 -14.41 -12.56 -54.85
C ASP A 543 -13.57 -13.40 -53.88
N ILE A 544 -12.60 -12.80 -53.19
CA ILE A 544 -11.76 -13.48 -52.20
C ILE A 544 -12.57 -13.82 -50.94
N GLU A 545 -13.43 -12.90 -50.46
CA GLU A 545 -14.29 -13.11 -49.30
C GLU A 545 -15.32 -14.22 -49.54
N SER A 546 -15.96 -14.23 -50.72
CA SER A 546 -16.93 -15.26 -51.11
C SER A 546 -16.30 -16.64 -51.26
N SER A 547 -15.06 -16.72 -51.75
CA SER A 547 -14.29 -17.97 -51.90
C SER A 547 -13.77 -18.56 -50.57
N ASN A 548 -13.57 -17.73 -49.54
CA ASN A 548 -12.97 -18.12 -48.25
C ASN A 548 -13.96 -18.32 -47.10
N ARG A 549 -15.28 -18.27 -47.35
CA ARG A 549 -16.33 -18.42 -46.33
C ARG A 549 -16.27 -19.71 -45.49
N ALA A 550 -15.52 -20.74 -45.90
CA ALA A 550 -15.39 -22.01 -45.17
C ALA A 550 -14.26 -22.04 -44.10
N LEU A 551 -13.33 -21.08 -44.08
CA LEU A 551 -12.12 -21.11 -43.23
C LEU A 551 -12.14 -20.13 -42.04
N TYR A 552 -13.08 -19.19 -42.00
CA TYR A 552 -13.15 -18.09 -41.02
C TYR A 552 -14.34 -18.20 -40.04
N GLY A 553 -14.79 -19.42 -39.73
CA GLY A 553 -15.90 -19.67 -38.82
C GLY A 553 -15.58 -19.61 -37.31
N PHE A 554 -14.41 -19.14 -36.90
CA PHE A 554 -14.04 -19.09 -35.47
C PHE A 554 -13.52 -17.71 -35.05
N GLU A 555 -14.15 -17.22 -33.98
CA GLU A 555 -13.95 -15.97 -33.22
C GLU A 555 -14.66 -14.72 -33.77
N GLY A 556 -15.70 -14.30 -33.03
CA GLY A 556 -16.62 -13.22 -33.37
C GLY A 556 -15.94 -11.88 -33.65
N HIS A 557 -15.68 -11.62 -34.92
CA HIS A 557 -15.34 -10.30 -35.45
C HIS A 557 -16.60 -9.67 -36.05
N ASP A 558 -16.95 -8.48 -35.54
CA ASP A 558 -17.99 -7.62 -36.10
C ASP A 558 -17.74 -7.34 -37.60
N ASN A 559 -18.84 -7.18 -38.34
CA ASN A 559 -19.01 -6.92 -39.78
C ASN A 559 -17.96 -5.99 -40.45
N VAL A 560 -16.79 -6.52 -40.84
CA VAL A 560 -15.86 -5.83 -41.75
C VAL A 560 -15.83 -6.61 -43.06
N ASP A 561 -16.39 -6.02 -44.12
CA ASP A 561 -16.50 -6.60 -45.47
C ASP A 561 -15.88 -5.66 -46.52
N ALA A 562 -15.84 -6.10 -47.78
CA ALA A 562 -15.35 -5.29 -48.89
C ALA A 562 -16.09 -3.93 -49.00
N LYS A 563 -17.37 -3.88 -48.62
CA LYS A 563 -18.17 -2.65 -48.60
C LYS A 563 -17.70 -1.66 -47.54
N PHE A 564 -17.34 -2.12 -46.34
CA PHE A 564 -16.71 -1.28 -45.33
C PHE A 564 -15.37 -0.69 -45.81
N VAL A 565 -14.58 -1.45 -46.58
CA VAL A 565 -13.32 -0.97 -47.18
C VAL A 565 -13.59 0.15 -48.19
N GLU A 566 -14.62 0.00 -49.01
CA GLU A 566 -15.08 1.02 -49.96
C GLU A 566 -15.49 2.31 -49.24
N GLU A 567 -16.38 2.21 -48.24
CA GLU A 567 -16.85 3.36 -47.46
C GLU A 567 -15.71 4.07 -46.73
N ALA A 568 -14.74 3.34 -46.18
CA ALA A 568 -13.56 3.90 -45.53
C ALA A 568 -12.64 4.63 -46.54
N ALA A 569 -12.43 4.07 -47.72
CA ALA A 569 -11.62 4.68 -48.78
C ALA A 569 -12.26 5.97 -49.30
N LEU A 570 -13.58 5.98 -49.50
CA LEU A 570 -14.34 7.16 -49.92
C LEU A 570 -14.28 8.25 -48.84
N LYS A 571 -14.61 7.92 -47.58
CA LYS A 571 -14.52 8.88 -46.45
C LYS A 571 -13.13 9.50 -46.33
N HIS A 572 -12.07 8.71 -46.48
CA HIS A 572 -10.70 9.21 -46.43
C HIS A 572 -10.38 10.15 -47.59
N THR A 573 -10.87 9.85 -48.79
CA THR A 573 -10.69 10.69 -49.98
C THR A 573 -11.45 12.01 -49.82
N THR A 574 -12.70 11.97 -49.37
CA THR A 574 -13.52 13.16 -49.07
C THR A 574 -12.83 14.08 -48.06
N MET A 575 -12.26 13.50 -46.99
CA MET A 575 -11.49 14.25 -45.99
C MET A 575 -10.24 14.92 -46.58
N LEU A 576 -9.47 14.23 -47.44
CA LEU A 576 -8.29 14.80 -48.10
C LEU A 576 -8.64 15.93 -49.07
N LEU A 577 -9.82 15.86 -49.67
CA LEU A 577 -10.31 16.87 -50.60
C LEU A 577 -11.04 18.04 -49.91
N GLY A 578 -11.29 17.95 -48.59
CA GLY A 578 -11.99 18.98 -47.82
C GLY A 578 -13.46 19.16 -48.21
N LEU A 579 -14.09 18.09 -48.71
CA LEU A 579 -15.46 18.06 -49.25
C LEU A 579 -16.51 17.64 -48.22
#